data_AF-A0A2M7NHW0-F1
#
_entry.id   AF-A0A2M7NHW0-F1
#
_cell.length_a   1.000
_cell.length_b   1.000
_cell.length_c   1.000
_cell.angle_alpha   90.00
_cell.angle_beta   90.00
_cell.angle_gamma   90.00
#
_symmetry.space_group_name_H-M   'P 1'
#
loop_
_entity.id
_entity.type
_entity.pdbx_description
1 polymer ?
#
loop_
_entity_poly.entity_id
_entity_poly.type
_entity_poly.pdbx_seq_one_letter_code
_entity_poly.pdbx_strand_id
1 'polypeptide(L)' 'MSNSSEGTGIAFLFVVVTIGSWLGSGYMAWNWIEPHSFGSTLVFLFVWPLCGYLVDTVLAFVIATIVALFNK' A
#
# COMPACT_ATOMS: atom_id res chain seq x y z
N MET A 1 31.91 -5.63 12.73
CA MET A 1 30.85 -4.59 12.81
C MET A 1 30.30 -4.40 11.41
N SER A 2 29.25 -5.12 11.05
CA SER A 2 28.56 -4.99 9.77
C SER A 2 27.14 -5.49 9.93
N ASN A 3 26.20 -4.60 10.26
CA ASN A 3 24.77 -4.90 10.04
C ASN A 3 23.87 -3.69 9.82
N SER A 4 24.44 -2.51 9.53
CA SER A 4 23.67 -1.29 9.27
C SER A 4 23.09 -1.23 7.85
N SER A 5 23.64 -2.02 6.90
CA SER A 5 23.20 -2.01 5.50
C SER A 5 21.93 -2.82 5.26
N GLU A 6 21.69 -3.87 6.04
CA GLU A 6 20.54 -4.77 5.86
C GLU A 6 19.23 -4.08 6.26
N GLY A 7 19.18 -3.40 7.41
CA GLY A 7 17.98 -2.68 7.85
C GLY A 7 17.59 -1.50 6.94
N THR A 8 18.58 -0.85 6.32
CA THR A 8 18.34 0.32 5.44
C THR A 8 17.75 -0.09 4.10
N GLY A 9 18.22 -1.22 3.51
CA GLY A 9 17.68 -1.73 2.26
C GLY A 9 16.23 -2.22 2.40
N ILE A 10 15.91 -2.88 3.51
CA ILE A 10 14.56 -3.37 3.79
C ILE A 10 13.60 -2.18 4.01
N ALA A 11 14.02 -1.16 4.78
CA ALA A 11 13.23 0.05 4.99
C ALA A 11 12.93 0.80 3.67
N PHE A 12 13.90 0.89 2.76
CA PHE A 12 13.70 1.48 1.44
C PHE A 12 12.66 0.70 0.62
N LEU A 13 12.74 -0.64 0.61
CA LEU A 13 11.74 -1.47 -0.07
C LEU A 13 10.34 -1.28 0.51
N PHE A 14 10.20 -1.17 1.83
CA PHE A 14 8.92 -0.86 2.47
C PHE A 14 8.33 0.46 1.95
N VAL A 15 9.13 1.53 1.87
CA VAL A 15 8.67 2.82 1.36
C VAL A 15 8.20 2.72 -0.09
N VAL A 16 8.96 2.02 -0.94
CA VAL A 16 8.59 1.83 -2.35
C VAL A 16 7.30 1.03 -2.49
N VAL A 17 7.14 -0.03 -1.70
CA VAL A 17 5.92 -0.85 -1.72
C VAL A 17 4.72 -0.06 -1.21
N THR A 18 4.88 0.75 -0.16
CA THR A 18 3.81 1.62 0.34
C THR A 18 3.38 2.64 -0.72
N ILE A 19 4.34 3.31 -1.39
CA ILE A 19 4.02 4.25 -2.47
C ILE A 19 3.32 3.52 -3.62
N GLY A 20 3.81 2.33 -4.01
CA GLY A 20 3.20 1.50 -5.04
C GLY A 20 1.78 1.05 -4.69
N SER A 21 1.54 0.67 -3.42
CA SER A 21 0.23 0.30 -2.88
C SER A 21 -0.77 1.46 -3.00
N TRP A 22 -0.36 2.66 -2.59
CA TRP A 22 -1.19 3.87 -2.66
C TRP A 22 -1.48 4.34 -4.09
N LEU A 23 -0.49 4.25 -4.99
CA LEU A 23 -0.68 4.56 -6.40
C LEU A 23 -1.55 3.51 -7.10
N GLY A 24 -1.36 2.22 -6.80
CA GLY A 24 -2.15 1.14 -7.36
C GLY A 24 -3.61 1.17 -6.90
N SER A 25 -3.84 1.39 -5.61
CA SER A 25 -5.19 1.59 -5.05
C SER A 25 -5.86 2.84 -5.61
N GLY A 26 -5.09 3.92 -5.82
CA GLY A 26 -5.57 5.13 -6.48
C GLY A 26 -5.98 4.89 -7.92
N TYR A 27 -5.16 4.18 -8.69
CA TYR A 27 -5.50 3.80 -10.06
C TYR A 27 -6.75 2.91 -10.13
N MET A 28 -6.87 1.94 -9.22
CA MET A 28 -8.04 1.07 -9.14
C MET A 28 -9.31 1.85 -8.75
N ALA A 29 -9.24 2.71 -7.73
CA ALA A 29 -10.35 3.56 -7.32
C ALA A 29 -10.74 4.56 -8.42
N TRP A 30 -9.76 5.07 -9.17
CA TRP A 30 -9.97 5.97 -10.29
C TRP A 30 -10.71 5.28 -11.43
N ASN A 31 -10.29 4.08 -11.81
CA ASN A 31 -10.96 3.26 -12.83
C ASN A 31 -12.32 2.75 -12.38
N TRP A 32 -12.56 2.58 -11.08
CA TRP A 32 -13.86 2.14 -10.58
C TRP A 32 -14.88 3.28 -10.59
N ILE A 33 -14.47 4.48 -10.19
CA ILE A 33 -15.40 5.60 -9.98
C ILE A 33 -15.51 6.49 -11.21
N GLU A 34 -14.47 6.50 -12.05
CA GLU A 34 -14.37 7.31 -13.26
C GLU A 34 -14.85 8.76 -13.01
N PRO A 35 -14.10 9.53 -12.19
CA PRO A 35 -14.57 10.82 -11.71
C PRO A 35 -14.64 11.88 -12.83
N HIS A 36 -15.78 11.94 -13.53
CA HIS A 36 -16.08 12.91 -14.59
C HIS A 36 -16.86 14.16 -14.11
N SER A 37 -17.19 14.24 -12.82
CA SER A 37 -17.98 15.32 -12.24
C SER A 37 -17.46 15.65 -10.84
N PHE A 38 -17.75 16.86 -10.34
CA PHE A 38 -17.33 17.25 -8.99
C PHE A 38 -17.83 16.26 -7.91
N GLY A 39 -19.07 15.77 -8.05
CA GLY A 39 -19.64 14.79 -7.13
C GLY A 39 -18.91 13.45 -7.17
N SER A 40 -18.60 12.92 -8.35
CA SER A 40 -17.85 11.67 -8.47
C SER A 40 -16.39 11.82 -8.04
N THR A 41 -15.78 12.99 -8.18
CA THR A 41 -14.46 13.29 -7.59
C THR A 41 -14.48 13.22 -6.06
N LEU A 42 -15.54 13.71 -5.41
CA LEU A 42 -15.69 13.57 -3.96
C LEU A 42 -15.79 12.10 -3.54
N VAL A 43 -16.57 11.29 -4.28
CA VAL A 43 -16.66 9.84 -4.03
C VAL A 43 -15.29 9.17 -4.20
N PHE A 44 -14.53 9.51 -5.24
CA PHE A 44 -13.17 9.04 -5.42
C PHE A 44 -12.28 9.39 -4.23
N LEU A 45 -12.38 10.61 -3.70
CA LEU A 45 -11.59 11.06 -2.56
C LEU A 45 -11.87 10.26 -1.28
N PHE A 46 -13.08 9.71 -1.11
CA PHE A 46 -13.43 8.84 0.01
C PHE A 46 -13.06 7.37 -0.25
N VAL A 47 -13.25 6.87 -1.47
CA VAL A 47 -13.01 5.47 -1.81
C VAL A 47 -11.52 5.17 -1.96
N TRP A 48 -10.72 6.09 -2.48
CA TRP A 48 -9.28 5.90 -2.62
C TRP A 48 -8.58 5.55 -1.29
N PRO A 49 -8.70 6.32 -0.20
CA PRO A 49 -8.09 5.95 1.08
C PRO A 49 -8.68 4.65 1.65
N LEU A 50 -9.95 4.33 1.37
CA LEU A 50 -10.58 3.06 1.73
C LEU A 50 -9.92 1.86 1.02
N CYS A 51 -9.71 1.97 -0.29
CA CYS A 51 -8.96 0.99 -1.07
C CYS A 51 -7.50 0.90 -0.60
N GLY A 52 -6.86 2.03 -0.31
CA GLY A 52 -5.49 2.08 0.23
C GLY A 52 -5.36 1.31 1.54
N TYR A 53 -6.27 1.56 2.49
CA TYR A 53 -6.30 0.84 3.77
C TYR A 53 -6.49 -0.67 3.60
N LEU A 54 -7.36 -1.09 2.66
CA LEU A 54 -7.56 -2.51 2.38
C LEU A 54 -6.29 -3.17 1.83
N VAL A 55 -5.62 -2.53 0.86
CA VAL A 55 -4.38 -3.05 0.28
C VAL A 55 -3.28 -3.09 1.33
N ASP A 56 -3.10 -2.02 2.12
CA ASP A 56 -2.09 -1.95 3.17
C ASP A 56 -2.34 -3.00 4.28
N THR A 57 -3.61 -3.26 4.63
CA THR A 57 -3.98 -4.30 5.60
C THR A 57 -3.61 -5.70 5.10
N VAL A 58 -3.93 -6.00 3.83
CA VAL A 58 -3.58 -7.29 3.21
C VAL A 58 -2.06 -7.44 3.13
N LEU A 59 -1.35 -6.39 2.72
CA LEU A 59 0.10 -6.38 2.63
C LEU A 59 0.75 -6.60 4.00
N ALA A 60 0.27 -5.91 5.05
CA ALA A 60 0.74 -6.09 6.41
C ALA A 60 0.53 -7.53 6.90
N PHE A 61 -0.62 -8.12 6.59
CA PHE A 61 -0.92 -9.51 6.93
C PHE A 61 0.01 -10.50 6.23
N VAL A 62 0.28 -10.30 4.93
CA VAL A 62 1.23 -11.12 4.15
C VAL A 62 2.63 -11.02 4.75
N ILE A 63 3.11 -9.81 5.03
CA ILE A 63 4.42 -9.57 5.62
C ILE A 63 4.53 -10.22 7.01
N ALA A 64 3.51 -10.04 7.86
CA ALA A 64 3.48 -10.66 9.18
C ALA A 64 3.52 -12.19 9.10
N THR A 65 2.80 -12.79 8.15
CA THR A 65 2.82 -14.24 7.93
C THR A 65 4.19 -14.72 7.47
N ILE A 66 4.82 -14.01 6.53
CA ILE A 66 6.17 -14.33 6.04
C ILE A 66 7.17 -14.26 7.19
N VAL A 67 7.16 -13.17 7.97
CA VAL A 67 8.05 -13.02 9.14
C VAL A 67 7.82 -14.12 10.16
N ALA A 68 6.56 -14.50 10.41
CA ALA A 68 6.23 -15.59 11.32
C ALA A 68 6.72 -16.97 10.82
N LEU A 69 6.86 -17.16 9.49
CA LEU A 69 7.43 -18.37 8.91
C LEU A 69 8.96 -18.42 9.03
N PHE A 70 9.64 -17.28 8.91
CA PHE A 70 11.10 -17.19 9.02
C PHE A 70 11.64 -17.07 10.45
N ASN A 71 10.80 -16.70 11.42
CA ASN A 71 11.15 -16.67 12.85
C ASN A 71 10.94 -18.02 13.58
N LYS A 72 10.77 -19.13 12.83
CA LYS A 72 10.79 -20.51 13.35
C LYS A 72 12.16 -21.14 13.12
#